data_AF-D8JC04-F1
#
_entry.id   AF-D8JC04-F1
#
_cell.length_a   1.000
_cell.length_b   1.000
_cell.length_c   1.000
_cell.angle_alpha   90.00
_cell.angle_beta   90.00
_cell.angle_gamma   90.00
#
_symmetry.space_group_name_H-M   'P 1'
#
loop_
_entity.id
_entity.type
_entity.pdbx_description
1 polymer ?
#
loop_
_entity_poly.entity_id
_entity_poly.type
_entity_poly.pdbx_seq_one_letter_code
_entity_poly.pdbx_strand_id
1 'polypeptide(L)'
;MSDEGTDQEGQIHEPDRAASGVPVTGWAIGDRFSTNEIFQRLLASADEEVATGTTELLFSGIAAGFAIVLTFVGHAVGSAVFPNNGFLAAILYPLGFVYIIVGRYQLYTENTLPPVALVLTRLASLPLLLRVWGIVLFANVVGAGLGAFILANSHVLSTAAMHAGAEFTRSGLEHAWWDVFLKALFAGWLVAGVVWLGTAAQDTIARLLLIYSVFYMIAAAELYHVVTAAADALFFVFLDVPSPGLLVVFYDFWLPVLLGNTVGGVFLVALVNYGQTEQRRFPEVRELSAREVLFSWKGGRSHTTPRPYVEENEPGTD
;
A
#
# COMPACT_ATOMS: atom_id res chain seq x y z
N MET A 1 0.13 41.25 52.87
CA MET A 1 1.19 40.23 52.71
C MET A 1 0.64 38.98 53.36
N SER A 2 0.24 37.94 52.64
CA SER A 2 0.86 37.38 51.44
C SER A 2 -0.18 36.95 50.41
N ASP A 3 0.15 37.28 49.16
CA ASP A 3 -0.41 36.77 47.92
C ASP A 3 -0.08 35.27 47.84
N GLU A 4 -1.08 34.39 47.73
CA GLU A 4 -0.90 33.01 47.25
C GLU A 4 -1.60 32.90 45.90
N GLY A 5 -1.12 33.69 44.94
CA GLY A 5 -1.21 33.35 43.53
C GLY A 5 -0.20 32.24 43.27
N THR A 6 -0.66 30.99 43.29
CA THR A 6 0.11 29.88 42.74
C THR A 6 0.22 30.10 41.24
N ASP A 7 1.39 30.59 40.83
CA ASP A 7 1.83 30.61 39.44
C ASP A 7 1.65 29.20 38.85
N GLN A 8 0.63 29.03 38.00
CA GLN A 8 0.60 27.94 37.03
C GLN A 8 1.66 28.25 35.97
N GLU A 9 2.93 28.09 36.33
CA GLU A 9 4.04 28.04 35.38
C GLU A 9 3.79 26.88 34.42
N GLY A 10 3.33 27.23 33.21
CA GLY A 10 3.41 26.47 31.97
C GLY A 10 3.45 24.95 32.10
N GLN A 11 2.35 24.33 32.55
CA GLN A 11 2.16 22.90 32.29
C GLN A 11 2.10 22.72 30.76
N ILE A 12 3.22 22.30 30.18
CA ILE A 12 3.27 21.81 28.81
C ILE A 12 2.25 20.67 28.76
N HIS A 13 1.10 20.91 28.14
CA HIS A 13 0.07 19.90 28.04
C HIS A 13 0.66 18.72 27.26
N GLU A 14 0.79 17.57 27.91
CA GLU A 14 1.34 16.39 27.27
C GLU A 14 0.35 15.98 26.17
N PRO A 15 0.76 15.94 24.89
CA PRO A 15 -0.18 15.73 23.80
C PRO A 15 -0.81 14.34 23.92
N ASP A 16 -2.12 14.26 23.64
CA ASP A 16 -2.88 13.01 23.64
C ASP A 16 -2.18 11.94 22.80
N ARG A 17 -2.05 10.74 23.37
CA ARG A 17 -1.46 9.57 22.71
C ARG A 17 -2.49 8.47 22.53
N ALA A 18 -2.42 7.78 21.39
CA ALA A 18 -3.20 6.57 21.15
C ALA A 18 -2.76 5.44 22.10
N ALA A 19 -3.53 4.36 22.19
CA ALA A 19 -3.16 3.16 22.96
C ALA A 19 -1.83 2.54 22.49
N SER A 20 -1.49 2.72 21.22
CA SER A 20 -0.19 2.35 20.64
C SER A 20 0.95 3.34 20.98
N GLY A 21 0.69 4.38 21.77
CA GLY A 21 1.69 5.37 22.21
C GLY A 21 2.11 6.41 21.17
N VAL A 22 1.45 6.44 20.00
CA VAL A 22 1.70 7.45 18.95
C VAL A 22 0.89 8.72 19.18
N PRO A 23 1.40 9.90 18.77
CA PRO A 23 0.69 11.17 18.96
C PRO A 23 -0.60 11.24 18.14
N VAL A 24 -1.66 11.77 18.77
CA VAL A 24 -2.98 12.00 18.15
C VAL A 24 -3.04 13.38 17.48
N THR A 25 -2.31 14.36 18.00
CA THR A 25 -2.19 15.72 17.46
C THR A 25 -0.73 16.09 17.24
N GLY A 26 -0.46 17.02 16.32
CA GLY A 26 0.89 17.51 16.06
C GLY A 26 1.41 18.35 17.22
N TRP A 27 2.66 18.11 17.64
CA TRP A 27 3.26 18.74 18.82
C TRP A 27 3.41 20.27 18.67
N ALA A 28 3.84 20.74 17.50
CA ALA A 28 4.02 22.17 17.24
C ALA A 28 2.71 22.85 16.79
N ILE A 29 1.92 22.17 15.96
CA ILE A 29 0.63 22.65 15.46
C ILE A 29 -0.30 21.43 15.45
N GLY A 30 -1.43 21.51 16.15
CA GLY A 30 -2.28 20.35 16.44
C GLY A 30 -2.76 19.57 15.20
N ASP A 31 -2.98 20.27 14.09
CA ASP A 31 -3.43 19.69 12.82
C ASP A 31 -2.29 19.27 11.87
N ARG A 32 -1.03 19.50 12.25
CA ARG A 32 0.14 19.27 11.40
C ARG A 32 1.23 18.49 12.13
N PHE A 33 1.38 17.24 11.73
CA PHE A 33 2.46 16.38 12.19
C PHE A 33 3.81 16.74 11.54
N SER A 34 4.86 16.73 12.35
CA SER A 34 6.24 16.69 11.89
C SER A 34 6.58 15.35 11.22
N THR A 35 7.65 15.31 10.45
CA THR A 35 8.14 14.09 9.78
C THR A 35 8.36 12.94 10.76
N ASN A 36 8.86 13.22 11.97
CA ASN A 36 9.07 12.21 13.01
C ASN A 36 7.73 11.66 13.52
N GLU A 37 6.75 12.51 13.79
CA GLU A 37 5.42 12.05 14.25
C GLU A 37 4.71 11.22 13.19
N ILE A 38 4.83 11.58 11.90
CA ILE A 38 4.33 10.76 10.79
C ILE A 38 5.05 9.40 10.78
N PHE A 39 6.38 9.40 10.96
CA PHE A 39 7.17 8.17 11.01
C PHE A 39 6.76 7.26 12.19
N GLN A 40 6.52 7.82 13.37
CA GLN A 40 6.05 7.07 14.53
C GLN A 40 4.69 6.41 14.28
N ARG A 41 3.74 7.17 13.72
CA ARG A 41 2.42 6.67 13.35
C ARG A 41 2.51 5.58 12.28
N LEU A 42 3.43 5.76 11.33
CA LEU A 42 3.70 4.76 10.30
C LEU A 42 4.22 3.45 10.91
N LEU A 43 5.20 3.52 11.81
CA LEU A 43 5.75 2.34 12.47
C LEU A 43 4.71 1.60 13.33
N ALA A 44 3.82 2.34 14.00
CA ALA A 44 2.73 1.71 14.76
C ALA A 44 1.74 0.97 13.84
N SER A 45 1.35 1.57 12.71
CA SER A 45 0.52 0.88 11.71
C SER A 45 1.24 -0.33 11.11
N ALA A 46 2.55 -0.23 10.88
CA ALA A 46 3.36 -1.33 10.35
C ALA A 46 3.45 -2.51 11.34
N ASP A 47 3.49 -2.22 12.64
CA ASP A 47 3.59 -3.22 13.70
C ASP A 47 2.33 -4.10 13.75
N GLU A 48 1.16 -3.46 13.67
CA GLU A 48 -0.12 -4.15 13.53
C GLU A 48 -0.14 -5.04 12.28
N GLU A 49 0.28 -4.47 11.13
CA GLU A 49 0.29 -5.14 9.83
C GLU A 49 1.17 -6.39 9.79
N VAL A 50 2.39 -6.26 10.29
CA VAL A 50 3.38 -7.35 10.32
C VAL A 50 2.94 -8.50 11.25
N ALA A 51 2.13 -8.17 12.26
CA ALA A 51 1.62 -9.14 13.21
C ALA A 51 0.31 -9.82 12.77
N THR A 52 -0.27 -9.40 11.65
CA THR A 52 -1.51 -9.96 11.08
C THR A 52 -1.38 -11.46 10.78
N GLY A 53 -2.46 -12.19 11.05
CA GLY A 53 -2.55 -13.63 10.78
C GLY A 53 -2.56 -13.94 9.28
N THR A 54 -2.02 -15.10 8.89
CA THR A 54 -1.96 -15.51 7.47
C THR A 54 -3.33 -15.55 6.79
N THR A 55 -4.36 -16.03 7.51
CA THR A 55 -5.74 -16.11 6.99
C THR A 55 -6.31 -14.73 6.70
N GLU A 56 -6.12 -13.79 7.62
CA GLU A 56 -6.59 -12.41 7.46
C GLU A 56 -5.88 -11.71 6.31
N LEU A 57 -4.55 -11.83 6.21
CA LEU A 57 -3.77 -11.32 5.08
C LEU A 57 -4.27 -11.90 3.75
N LEU A 58 -4.56 -13.19 3.70
CA LEU A 58 -5.02 -13.86 2.48
C LEU A 58 -6.40 -13.36 2.05
N PHE A 59 -7.40 -13.33 2.93
CA PHE A 59 -8.75 -12.90 2.57
C PHE A 59 -8.83 -11.41 2.28
N SER A 60 -8.15 -10.59 3.09
CA SER A 60 -8.06 -9.15 2.84
C SER A 60 -7.33 -8.85 1.54
N GLY A 61 -6.26 -9.61 1.23
CA GLY A 61 -5.53 -9.48 -0.02
C GLY A 61 -6.32 -9.94 -1.24
N ILE A 62 -7.13 -11.00 -1.14
CA ILE A 62 -8.03 -11.43 -2.20
C ILE A 62 -9.11 -10.37 -2.43
N ALA A 63 -9.68 -9.80 -1.36
CA ALA A 63 -10.64 -8.71 -1.46
C ALA A 63 -10.03 -7.47 -2.13
N ALA A 64 -8.80 -7.09 -1.77
CA ALA A 64 -8.07 -6.00 -2.44
C ALA A 64 -7.85 -6.29 -3.93
N GLY A 65 -7.38 -7.50 -4.25
CA GLY A 65 -7.19 -7.94 -5.63
C GLY A 65 -8.49 -7.90 -6.43
N PHE A 66 -9.60 -8.32 -5.85
CA PHE A 66 -10.90 -8.27 -6.51
C PHE A 66 -11.40 -6.82 -6.67
N ALA A 67 -11.22 -5.97 -5.66
CA ALA A 67 -11.59 -4.56 -5.71
C ALA A 67 -10.81 -3.78 -6.78
N ILE A 68 -9.55 -4.18 -7.08
CA ILE A 68 -8.76 -3.57 -8.16
C ILE A 68 -9.42 -3.71 -9.53
N VAL A 69 -10.29 -4.70 -9.71
CA VAL A 69 -11.01 -4.91 -10.97
C VAL A 69 -11.93 -3.73 -11.27
N LEU A 70 -12.39 -2.97 -10.26
CA LEU A 70 -13.10 -1.71 -10.49
C LEU A 70 -12.23 -0.65 -11.17
N THR A 71 -10.94 -0.60 -10.83
CA THR A 71 -9.96 0.27 -11.52
C THR A 71 -9.79 -0.16 -12.97
N PHE A 72 -9.65 -1.47 -13.22
CA PHE A 72 -9.60 -2.02 -14.58
C PHE A 72 -10.85 -1.64 -15.39
N VAL A 73 -12.05 -1.88 -14.84
CA VAL A 73 -13.32 -1.53 -15.48
C VAL A 73 -13.40 -0.04 -15.76
N GLY A 74 -13.03 0.80 -14.79
CA GLY A 74 -13.01 2.25 -14.94
C GLY A 74 -12.12 2.70 -16.11
N HIS A 75 -10.92 2.12 -16.21
CA HIS A 75 -9.97 2.41 -17.27
C HIS A 75 -10.47 1.95 -18.66
N ALA A 76 -10.95 0.70 -18.74
CA ALA A 76 -11.45 0.10 -19.97
C ALA A 76 -12.68 0.85 -20.51
N VAL A 77 -13.64 1.16 -19.64
CA VAL A 77 -14.84 1.94 -20.00
C VAL A 77 -14.46 3.37 -20.37
N GLY A 78 -13.64 4.03 -19.56
CA GLY A 78 -13.18 5.40 -19.83
C GLY A 78 -12.49 5.52 -21.19
N SER A 79 -11.57 4.60 -21.48
CA SER A 79 -10.84 4.57 -22.75
C SER A 79 -11.75 4.27 -23.96
N ALA A 80 -12.76 3.41 -23.78
CA ALA A 80 -13.74 3.14 -24.84
C ALA A 80 -14.70 4.32 -25.11
N VAL A 81 -15.11 5.04 -24.06
CA VAL A 81 -16.02 6.19 -24.17
C VAL A 81 -15.29 7.45 -24.65
N PHE A 82 -14.04 7.63 -24.21
CA PHE A 82 -13.23 8.82 -24.49
C PHE A 82 -11.90 8.46 -25.19
N PRO A 83 -11.92 7.82 -26.37
CA PRO A 83 -10.71 7.27 -27.01
C PRO A 83 -9.67 8.33 -27.39
N ASN A 84 -10.09 9.57 -27.59
CA ASN A 84 -9.21 10.70 -27.96
C ASN A 84 -8.97 11.66 -26.79
N ASN A 85 -9.32 11.28 -25.56
CA ASN A 85 -9.18 12.14 -24.39
C ASN A 85 -8.72 11.33 -23.17
N GLY A 86 -7.40 11.17 -23.04
CA GLY A 86 -6.78 10.46 -21.92
C GLY A 86 -7.12 11.04 -20.55
N PHE A 87 -7.36 12.35 -20.46
CA PHE A 87 -7.77 13.00 -19.21
C PHE A 87 -9.13 12.48 -18.72
N LEU A 88 -10.12 12.39 -19.62
CA LEU A 88 -11.44 11.84 -19.27
C LEU A 88 -11.42 10.31 -19.17
N ALA A 89 -10.60 9.63 -19.97
CA ALA A 89 -10.47 8.17 -19.91
C ALA A 89 -9.97 7.67 -18.54
N ALA A 90 -9.13 8.46 -17.85
CA ALA A 90 -8.57 8.12 -16.54
C ALA A 90 -9.51 8.41 -15.35
N ILE A 91 -10.65 9.10 -15.53
CA ILE A 91 -11.44 9.66 -14.42
C ILE A 91 -12.00 8.61 -13.44
N LEU A 92 -12.25 7.40 -13.93
CA LEU A 92 -12.79 6.28 -13.14
C LEU A 92 -11.70 5.34 -12.60
N TYR A 93 -10.45 5.50 -13.04
CA TYR A 93 -9.34 4.64 -12.63
C TYR A 93 -9.16 4.57 -11.10
N PRO A 94 -9.27 5.67 -10.33
CA PRO A 94 -9.00 5.60 -8.89
C PRO A 94 -10.01 4.78 -8.06
N LEU A 95 -11.16 4.38 -8.61
CA LEU A 95 -12.26 3.80 -7.82
C LEU A 95 -11.87 2.53 -7.05
N GLY A 96 -11.15 1.60 -7.68
CA GLY A 96 -10.68 0.39 -6.99
C GLY A 96 -9.77 0.71 -5.81
N PHE A 97 -8.84 1.66 -5.99
CA PHE A 97 -7.95 2.12 -4.91
C PHE A 97 -8.68 2.83 -3.77
N VAL A 98 -9.74 3.58 -4.06
CA VAL A 98 -10.59 4.17 -3.02
C VAL A 98 -11.21 3.06 -2.16
N TYR A 99 -11.75 2.01 -2.77
CA TYR A 99 -12.31 0.87 -2.03
C TYR A 99 -11.25 0.18 -1.16
N ILE A 100 -10.06 -0.05 -1.72
CA ILE A 100 -8.97 -0.75 -1.04
C ILE A 100 -8.46 0.06 0.15
N ILE A 101 -8.08 1.32 -0.06
CA ILE A 101 -7.39 2.13 0.96
C ILE A 101 -8.36 2.61 2.03
N VAL A 102 -9.57 3.05 1.66
CA VAL A 102 -10.58 3.45 2.64
C VAL A 102 -11.11 2.21 3.37
N GLY A 103 -11.28 1.10 2.67
CA GLY A 103 -11.73 -0.18 3.21
C GLY A 103 -10.66 -0.96 4.01
N ARG A 104 -9.41 -0.47 4.04
CA ARG A 104 -8.27 -1.11 4.74
C ARG A 104 -7.99 -2.53 4.27
N TYR A 105 -8.13 -2.79 2.97
CA TYR A 105 -7.77 -4.08 2.40
C TYR A 105 -6.26 -4.18 2.18
N GLN A 106 -5.72 -5.39 2.26
CA GLN A 106 -4.30 -5.62 2.13
C GLN A 106 -3.82 -5.50 0.68
N LEU A 107 -3.10 -4.42 0.36
CA LEU A 107 -2.49 -4.21 -0.95
C LEU A 107 -0.97 -4.35 -0.86
N TYR A 108 -0.38 -5.09 -1.80
CA TYR A 108 1.06 -5.35 -1.82
C TYR A 108 1.89 -4.06 -1.87
N THR A 109 1.49 -3.10 -2.70
CA THR A 109 2.22 -1.85 -2.89
C THR A 109 2.13 -0.94 -1.68
N GLU A 110 1.03 -0.94 -0.93
CA GLU A 110 0.94 -0.24 0.36
C GLU A 110 1.92 -0.83 1.38
N ASN A 111 2.15 -2.15 1.33
CA ASN A 111 3.09 -2.87 2.16
C ASN A 111 4.57 -2.68 1.77
N THR A 112 4.88 -1.88 0.74
CA THR A 112 6.27 -1.56 0.37
C THR A 112 6.88 -0.42 1.20
N LEU A 113 6.08 0.24 2.05
CA LEU A 113 6.55 1.32 2.91
C LEU A 113 6.56 0.97 4.42
N PRO A 114 5.43 0.66 5.08
CA PRO A 114 5.41 0.48 6.53
C PRO A 114 6.24 -0.74 7.02
N PRO A 115 6.04 -1.97 6.49
CA PRO A 115 6.86 -3.12 6.88
C PRO A 115 8.35 -2.95 6.57
N VAL A 116 8.69 -2.23 5.50
CA VAL A 116 10.08 -1.90 5.15
C VAL A 116 10.69 -0.95 6.17
N ALA A 117 9.94 0.05 6.63
CA ALA A 117 10.37 0.96 7.68
C ALA A 117 10.73 0.20 8.98
N LEU A 118 9.95 -0.83 9.35
CA LEU A 118 10.27 -1.69 10.50
C LEU A 118 11.57 -2.48 10.30
N VAL A 119 11.83 -3.01 9.11
CA VAL A 119 13.08 -3.74 8.85
C VAL A 119 14.28 -2.79 8.87
N LEU A 120 14.17 -1.61 8.26
CA LEU A 120 15.24 -0.60 8.23
C LEU A 120 15.56 -0.04 9.62
N THR A 121 14.55 0.05 10.50
CA THR A 121 14.71 0.43 11.92
C THR A 121 15.05 -0.74 12.84
N ARG A 122 15.24 -1.95 12.28
CA ARG A 122 15.54 -3.20 13.00
C ARG A 122 14.48 -3.59 14.03
N LEU A 123 13.23 -3.20 13.80
CA LEU A 123 12.06 -3.56 14.61
C LEU A 123 11.34 -4.81 14.07
N ALA A 124 11.60 -5.18 12.82
CA ALA A 124 11.14 -6.43 12.22
C ALA A 124 12.25 -7.13 11.43
N SER A 125 12.09 -8.44 11.27
CA SER A 125 12.99 -9.27 10.48
C SER A 125 12.57 -9.35 9.01
N LEU A 126 13.56 -9.48 8.13
CA LEU A 126 13.38 -9.62 6.68
C LEU A 126 12.52 -10.84 6.30
N PRO A 127 12.66 -12.03 6.91
CA PRO A 127 11.76 -13.16 6.62
C PRO A 127 10.29 -12.85 6.91
N LEU A 128 10.00 -12.06 7.94
CA LEU A 128 8.65 -11.65 8.29
C LEU A 128 8.08 -10.65 7.28
N LEU A 129 8.89 -9.69 6.81
CA LEU A 129 8.56 -8.81 5.69
C LEU A 129 8.22 -9.63 4.42
N LEU A 130 9.08 -10.59 4.07
CA LEU A 130 8.90 -11.44 2.89
C LEU A 130 7.65 -12.33 3.01
N ARG A 131 7.28 -12.77 4.22
CA ARG A 131 6.01 -13.47 4.48
C ARG A 131 4.82 -12.59 4.12
N VAL A 132 4.76 -11.36 4.66
CA VAL A 132 3.65 -10.43 4.37
C VAL A 132 3.59 -10.14 2.87
N TRP A 133 4.71 -9.77 2.27
CA TRP A 133 4.81 -9.52 0.83
C TRP A 133 4.35 -10.70 -0.01
N GLY A 134 4.83 -11.91 0.29
CA GLY A 134 4.49 -13.11 -0.46
C GLY A 134 2.99 -13.44 -0.38
N ILE A 135 2.41 -13.41 0.83
CA ILE A 135 0.98 -13.70 1.03
C ILE A 135 0.12 -12.65 0.34
N VAL A 136 0.38 -11.36 0.59
CA VAL A 136 -0.47 -10.28 0.06
C VAL A 136 -0.36 -10.18 -1.45
N LEU A 137 0.85 -10.28 -2.02
CA LEU A 137 1.03 -10.26 -3.48
C LEU A 137 0.29 -11.43 -4.14
N PHE A 138 0.45 -12.64 -3.61
CA PHE A 138 -0.25 -13.81 -4.10
C PHE A 138 -1.78 -13.62 -4.03
N ALA A 139 -2.29 -13.18 -2.87
CA ALA A 139 -3.70 -12.92 -2.64
C ALA A 139 -4.27 -11.87 -3.61
N ASN A 140 -3.55 -10.77 -3.81
CA ASN A 140 -3.92 -9.70 -4.75
C ASN A 140 -3.99 -10.23 -6.20
N VAL A 141 -2.99 -10.99 -6.64
CA VAL A 141 -2.98 -11.59 -8.00
C VAL A 141 -4.13 -12.57 -8.18
N VAL A 142 -4.44 -13.39 -7.16
CA VAL A 142 -5.59 -14.31 -7.19
C VAL A 142 -6.90 -13.53 -7.29
N GLY A 143 -7.13 -12.53 -6.44
CA GLY A 143 -8.35 -11.71 -6.48
C GLY A 143 -8.53 -10.97 -7.81
N ALA A 144 -7.44 -10.37 -8.32
CA ALA A 144 -7.41 -9.70 -9.62
C ALA A 144 -7.70 -10.68 -10.77
N GLY A 145 -7.09 -11.86 -10.73
CA GLY A 145 -7.29 -12.92 -11.71
C GLY A 145 -8.72 -13.45 -11.74
N LEU A 146 -9.35 -13.63 -10.58
CA LEU A 146 -10.76 -14.03 -10.50
C LEU A 146 -11.68 -13.00 -11.17
N GLY A 147 -11.50 -11.72 -10.86
CA GLY A 147 -12.30 -10.66 -11.48
C GLY A 147 -12.00 -10.51 -12.98
N ALA A 148 -10.74 -10.57 -13.38
CA ALA A 148 -10.33 -10.54 -14.79
C ALA A 148 -10.92 -11.71 -15.59
N PHE A 149 -10.92 -12.92 -15.03
CA PHE A 149 -11.53 -14.10 -15.65
C PHE A 149 -13.03 -13.91 -15.87
N ILE A 150 -13.74 -13.40 -14.85
CA ILE A 150 -15.17 -13.09 -14.97
C ILE A 150 -15.41 -12.06 -16.08
N LEU A 151 -14.63 -10.98 -16.13
CA LEU A 151 -14.78 -9.95 -17.16
C LEU A 151 -14.50 -10.47 -18.57
N ALA A 152 -13.48 -11.32 -18.74
CA ALA A 152 -13.12 -11.88 -20.05
C ALA A 152 -14.18 -12.87 -20.59
N ASN A 153 -14.89 -13.57 -19.69
CA ASN A 153 -15.84 -14.63 -20.04
C ASN A 153 -17.32 -14.23 -19.85
N SER A 154 -17.59 -12.95 -19.57
CA SER A 154 -18.94 -12.43 -19.41
C SER A 154 -19.20 -11.27 -20.37
N HIS A 155 -20.46 -10.82 -20.42
CA HIS A 155 -20.88 -9.66 -21.21
C HIS A 155 -21.01 -8.40 -20.34
N VAL A 156 -20.26 -8.31 -19.24
CA VAL A 156 -20.26 -7.13 -18.35
C VAL A 156 -19.68 -5.90 -19.05
N LEU A 157 -18.64 -6.09 -19.86
CA LEU A 157 -18.04 -5.03 -20.67
C LEU A 157 -18.59 -5.06 -22.11
N SER A 158 -18.76 -3.88 -22.70
CA SER A 158 -19.00 -3.78 -24.15
C SER A 158 -17.78 -4.27 -24.92
N THR A 159 -17.96 -4.70 -26.17
CA THR A 159 -16.85 -5.12 -27.03
C THR A 159 -15.77 -4.04 -27.15
N ALA A 160 -16.17 -2.76 -27.23
CA ALA A 160 -15.24 -1.64 -27.26
C ALA A 160 -14.41 -1.54 -25.96
N ALA A 161 -15.05 -1.70 -24.79
CA ALA A 161 -14.35 -1.69 -23.50
C ALA A 161 -13.43 -2.92 -23.33
N MET A 162 -13.82 -4.10 -23.83
CA MET A 162 -12.94 -5.27 -23.82
C MET A 162 -11.67 -5.03 -24.66
N HIS A 163 -11.82 -4.48 -25.87
CA HIS A 163 -10.66 -4.14 -26.71
C HIS A 163 -9.77 -3.08 -26.06
N ALA A 164 -10.36 -2.04 -25.47
CA ALA A 164 -9.62 -1.00 -24.76
C ALA A 164 -8.88 -1.56 -23.52
N GLY A 165 -9.51 -2.45 -22.75
CA GLY A 165 -8.86 -3.11 -21.61
C GLY A 165 -7.69 -4.00 -22.02
N ALA A 166 -7.74 -4.62 -23.19
CA ALA A 166 -6.64 -5.41 -23.74
C ALA A 166 -5.45 -4.55 -24.22
N GLU A 167 -5.71 -3.30 -24.62
CA GLU A 167 -4.71 -2.41 -25.20
C GLU A 167 -3.63 -2.01 -24.19
N PHE A 168 -3.97 -1.91 -22.91
CA PHE A 168 -3.00 -1.52 -21.87
C PHE A 168 -1.85 -2.52 -21.75
N THR A 169 -2.16 -3.83 -21.69
CA THR A 169 -1.15 -4.89 -21.70
C THR A 169 -0.42 -4.97 -23.04
N ARG A 170 -1.13 -4.80 -24.16
CA ARG A 170 -0.51 -4.80 -25.50
C ARG A 170 0.55 -3.70 -25.63
N SER A 171 0.19 -2.47 -25.31
CA SER A 171 1.11 -1.33 -25.27
C SER A 171 2.28 -1.61 -24.32
N GLY A 172 2.01 -2.16 -23.13
CA GLY A 172 3.07 -2.56 -22.19
C GLY A 172 4.09 -3.54 -22.77
N LEU A 173 3.64 -4.51 -23.57
CA LEU A 173 4.50 -5.49 -24.25
C LEU A 173 5.28 -4.91 -25.43
N GLU A 174 4.85 -3.79 -25.99
CA GLU A 174 5.55 -3.08 -27.06
C GLU A 174 6.70 -2.20 -26.53
N HIS A 175 6.63 -1.80 -25.26
CA HIS A 175 7.69 -1.03 -24.61
C HIS A 175 8.91 -1.90 -24.30
N ALA A 176 10.09 -1.27 -24.24
CA ALA A 176 11.28 -1.94 -23.75
C ALA A 176 11.13 -2.30 -22.26
N TRP A 177 11.69 -3.44 -21.86
CA TRP A 177 11.62 -3.97 -20.50
C TRP A 177 11.98 -2.93 -19.42
N TRP A 178 13.04 -2.14 -19.68
CA TRP A 178 13.48 -1.09 -18.77
C TRP A 178 12.56 0.13 -18.71
N ASP A 179 11.85 0.45 -19.80
CA ASP A 179 10.86 1.53 -19.80
C ASP A 179 9.65 1.14 -18.96
N VAL A 180 9.20 -0.11 -19.06
CA VAL A 180 8.14 -0.69 -18.22
C VAL A 180 8.57 -0.65 -16.74
N PHE A 181 9.80 -1.08 -16.45
CA PHE A 181 10.36 -1.04 -15.10
C PHE A 181 10.41 0.40 -14.54
N LEU A 182 10.87 1.38 -15.31
CA LEU A 182 10.98 2.77 -14.86
C LEU A 182 9.61 3.42 -14.65
N LYS A 183 8.65 3.20 -15.56
CA LYS A 183 7.25 3.62 -15.36
C LYS A 183 6.67 3.05 -14.07
N ALA A 184 6.92 1.77 -13.82
CA ALA A 184 6.49 1.08 -12.61
C ALA A 184 7.20 1.55 -11.34
N LEU A 185 8.47 1.95 -11.44
CA LEU A 185 9.23 2.55 -10.35
C LEU A 185 8.58 3.85 -9.88
N PHE A 186 8.20 4.73 -10.81
CA PHE A 186 7.47 5.94 -10.46
C PHE A 186 6.09 5.63 -9.87
N ALA A 187 5.36 4.64 -10.38
CA ALA A 187 4.10 4.21 -9.78
C ALA A 187 4.29 3.76 -8.32
N GLY A 188 5.30 2.91 -8.05
CA GLY A 188 5.62 2.44 -6.70
C GLY A 188 5.98 3.57 -5.75
N TRP A 189 6.76 4.55 -6.21
CA TRP A 189 7.06 5.75 -5.44
C TRP A 189 5.78 6.52 -5.11
N LEU A 190 4.92 6.79 -6.09
CA LEU A 190 3.66 7.50 -5.88
C LEU A 190 2.77 6.79 -4.84
N VAL A 191 2.64 5.47 -4.91
CA VAL A 191 1.86 4.70 -3.93
C VAL A 191 2.45 4.79 -2.52
N ALA A 192 3.77 4.64 -2.37
CA ALA A 192 4.42 4.86 -1.08
C ALA A 192 4.19 6.30 -0.58
N GLY A 193 4.18 7.29 -1.48
CA GLY A 193 3.81 8.67 -1.18
C GLY A 193 2.39 8.79 -0.61
N VAL A 194 1.42 8.07 -1.17
CA VAL A 194 0.04 8.01 -0.63
C VAL A 194 0.00 7.43 0.76
N VAL A 195 0.75 6.36 1.05
CA VAL A 195 0.80 5.77 2.40
C VAL A 195 1.41 6.75 3.40
N TRP A 196 2.50 7.43 3.02
CA TRP A 196 3.16 8.43 3.87
C TRP A 196 2.24 9.63 4.15
N LEU A 197 1.73 10.27 3.09
CA LEU A 197 0.85 11.44 3.21
C LEU A 197 -0.50 11.09 3.84
N GLY A 198 -1.01 9.88 3.59
CA GLY A 198 -2.20 9.34 4.24
C GLY A 198 -1.98 9.08 5.72
N THR A 199 -0.76 8.80 6.17
CA THR A 199 -0.44 8.75 7.60
C THR A 199 -0.46 10.14 8.22
N ALA A 200 -0.08 11.18 7.47
CA ALA A 200 -0.14 12.57 7.91
C ALA A 200 -1.57 13.15 7.94
N ALA A 201 -2.42 12.75 6.99
CA ALA A 201 -3.77 13.28 6.83
C ALA A 201 -4.68 12.97 8.04
N GLN A 202 -5.39 14.00 8.52
CA GLN A 202 -6.27 13.92 9.70
C GLN A 202 -7.75 13.69 9.35
N ASP A 203 -8.20 14.09 8.16
CA ASP A 203 -9.60 13.93 7.75
C ASP A 203 -9.77 12.99 6.55
N THR A 204 -10.96 12.39 6.46
CA THR A 204 -11.30 11.41 5.44
C THR A 204 -11.40 12.02 4.04
N ILE A 205 -11.81 13.28 3.92
CA ILE A 205 -11.99 13.94 2.62
C ILE A 205 -10.61 14.22 2.00
N ALA A 206 -9.66 14.77 2.76
CA ALA A 206 -8.28 14.97 2.30
C ALA A 206 -7.63 13.64 1.91
N ARG A 207 -7.87 12.57 2.70
CA ARG A 207 -7.39 11.22 2.37
C ARG A 207 -7.98 10.74 1.04
N LEU A 208 -9.29 10.91 0.83
CA LEU A 208 -9.95 10.54 -0.42
C LEU A 208 -9.40 11.33 -1.62
N LEU A 209 -9.22 12.64 -1.48
CA LEU A 209 -8.66 13.50 -2.52
C LEU A 209 -7.22 13.14 -2.86
N LEU A 210 -6.41 12.82 -1.84
CA LEU A 210 -5.04 12.33 -2.02
C LEU A 210 -5.01 11.02 -2.82
N ILE A 211 -5.79 10.03 -2.39
CA ILE A 211 -5.93 8.73 -3.08
C ILE A 211 -6.36 8.99 -4.53
N TYR A 212 -7.46 9.71 -4.71
CA TYR A 212 -8.01 9.97 -6.03
C TYR A 212 -6.99 10.64 -6.96
N SER A 213 -6.36 11.72 -6.50
CA SER A 213 -5.43 12.51 -7.31
C SER A 213 -4.19 11.71 -7.71
N VAL A 214 -3.63 10.92 -6.81
CA VAL A 214 -2.40 10.16 -7.09
C VAL A 214 -2.69 8.97 -8.02
N PHE A 215 -3.75 8.20 -7.78
CA PHE A 215 -4.09 7.10 -8.67
C PHE A 215 -4.63 7.58 -10.02
N TYR A 216 -5.25 8.76 -10.06
CA TYR A 216 -5.59 9.42 -11.31
C TYR A 216 -4.31 9.76 -12.09
N MET A 217 -3.29 10.30 -11.41
CA MET A 217 -2.00 10.61 -12.03
C MET A 217 -1.29 9.36 -12.55
N ILE A 218 -1.36 8.23 -11.84
CA ILE A 218 -0.83 6.94 -12.31
C ILE A 218 -1.43 6.56 -13.67
N ALA A 219 -2.74 6.69 -13.83
CA ALA A 219 -3.41 6.40 -15.09
C ALA A 219 -3.13 7.45 -16.17
N ALA A 220 -3.26 8.74 -15.84
CA ALA A 220 -3.08 9.83 -16.78
C ALA A 220 -1.63 9.95 -17.32
N ALA A 221 -0.65 9.48 -16.54
CA ALA A 221 0.76 9.40 -16.94
C ALA A 221 1.15 8.01 -17.47
N GLU A 222 0.19 7.10 -17.68
CA GLU A 222 0.40 5.75 -18.23
C GLU A 222 1.46 4.95 -17.44
N LEU A 223 1.44 5.07 -16.12
CA LEU A 223 2.33 4.34 -15.23
C LEU A 223 1.75 2.96 -14.88
N TYR A 224 2.62 1.99 -14.65
CA TYR A 224 2.20 0.62 -14.37
C TYR A 224 2.21 0.32 -12.87
N HIS A 225 1.03 0.06 -12.30
CA HIS A 225 0.89 -0.42 -10.94
C HIS A 225 0.76 -1.96 -10.93
N VAL A 226 1.56 -2.66 -10.11
CA VAL A 226 1.69 -4.13 -10.19
C VAL A 226 0.38 -4.91 -10.01
N VAL A 227 -0.54 -4.45 -9.15
CA VAL A 227 -1.80 -5.15 -8.91
C VAL A 227 -2.83 -4.88 -10.00
N THR A 228 -2.84 -3.68 -10.60
CA THR A 228 -3.71 -3.41 -11.76
C THR A 228 -3.15 -4.14 -12.97
N ALA A 229 -1.84 -4.07 -13.19
CA ALA A 229 -1.14 -4.79 -14.24
C ALA A 229 -1.34 -6.30 -14.16
N ALA A 230 -1.53 -6.88 -12.96
CA ALA A 230 -1.93 -8.27 -12.81
C ALA A 230 -3.32 -8.53 -13.40
N ALA A 231 -4.31 -7.67 -13.09
CA ALA A 231 -5.65 -7.75 -13.66
C ALA A 231 -5.62 -7.55 -15.19
N ASP A 232 -4.91 -6.54 -15.67
CA ASP A 232 -4.74 -6.24 -17.10
C ASP A 232 -4.08 -7.41 -17.85
N ALA A 233 -3.00 -7.96 -17.29
CA ALA A 233 -2.25 -9.07 -17.88
C ALA A 233 -3.08 -10.35 -17.93
N LEU A 234 -3.75 -10.70 -16.84
CA LEU A 234 -4.58 -11.89 -16.76
C LEU A 234 -5.81 -11.76 -17.65
N PHE A 235 -6.45 -10.59 -17.69
CA PHE A 235 -7.54 -10.31 -18.63
C PHE A 235 -7.08 -10.53 -20.07
N PHE A 236 -5.95 -9.94 -20.45
CA PHE A 236 -5.37 -10.10 -21.79
C PHE A 236 -5.07 -11.56 -22.15
N VAL A 237 -4.62 -12.38 -21.18
CA VAL A 237 -4.38 -13.82 -21.37
C VAL A 237 -5.68 -14.62 -21.47
N PHE A 238 -6.73 -14.22 -20.76
CA PHE A 238 -8.02 -14.93 -20.76
C PHE A 238 -8.92 -14.58 -21.95
N LEU A 239 -8.64 -13.50 -22.67
CA LEU A 239 -9.34 -13.20 -23.90
C LEU A 239 -9.08 -14.28 -24.96
N ASP A 240 -10.14 -14.67 -25.68
CA ASP A 240 -10.07 -15.62 -26.79
C ASP A 240 -9.50 -14.96 -28.07
N VAL A 241 -8.29 -14.40 -27.96
CA VAL A 241 -7.53 -13.78 -29.05
C VAL A 241 -6.10 -14.32 -29.05
N PRO A 242 -5.39 -14.27 -30.19
CA PRO A 242 -3.97 -14.63 -30.24
C PRO A 242 -3.18 -13.83 -29.19
N SER A 243 -2.66 -14.53 -28.20
CA SER A 243 -1.85 -13.99 -27.11
C SER A 243 -0.44 -14.58 -27.20
N PRO A 244 0.61 -13.81 -26.90
CA PRO A 244 1.98 -14.32 -26.77
C PRO A 244 2.13 -15.39 -25.66
N GLY A 245 1.10 -15.58 -24.83
CA GLY A 245 1.04 -16.60 -23.79
C GLY A 245 1.45 -16.09 -22.41
N LEU A 246 1.00 -16.79 -21.37
CA LEU A 246 1.16 -16.35 -19.97
C LEU A 246 2.62 -16.09 -19.57
N LEU A 247 3.56 -16.92 -20.03
CA LEU A 247 4.97 -16.79 -19.67
C LEU A 247 5.61 -15.52 -20.24
N VAL A 248 5.26 -15.17 -21.48
CA VAL A 248 5.75 -13.94 -22.13
C VAL A 248 5.17 -12.71 -21.44
N VAL A 249 3.85 -12.70 -21.21
CA VAL A 249 3.18 -11.61 -20.49
C VAL A 249 3.75 -11.44 -19.08
N PHE A 250 4.04 -12.55 -18.39
CA PHE A 250 4.67 -12.51 -17.08
C PHE A 250 6.08 -11.90 -17.12
N TYR A 251 6.95 -12.35 -18.03
CA TYR A 251 8.36 -11.95 -18.05
C TYR A 251 8.58 -10.54 -18.62
N ASP A 252 7.93 -10.23 -19.75
CA ASP A 252 8.17 -9.00 -20.49
C ASP A 252 7.36 -7.82 -19.95
N PHE A 253 6.22 -8.08 -19.28
CA PHE A 253 5.37 -7.03 -18.74
C PHE A 253 5.23 -7.07 -17.22
N TRP A 254 4.67 -8.14 -16.65
CA TRP A 254 4.31 -8.09 -15.22
C TRP A 254 5.52 -8.08 -14.27
N LEU A 255 6.58 -8.83 -14.58
CA LEU A 255 7.80 -8.90 -13.77
C LEU A 255 8.54 -7.56 -13.66
N PRO A 256 8.85 -6.82 -14.75
CA PRO A 256 9.44 -5.48 -14.62
C PRO A 256 8.53 -4.54 -13.83
N VAL A 257 7.20 -4.66 -13.97
CA VAL A 257 6.25 -3.86 -13.19
C VAL A 257 6.34 -4.16 -11.69
N LEU A 258 6.38 -5.44 -11.31
CA LEU A 258 6.55 -5.86 -9.92
C LEU A 258 7.85 -5.28 -9.35
N LEU A 259 8.98 -5.52 -10.02
CA LEU A 259 10.29 -5.06 -9.56
C LEU A 259 10.35 -3.54 -9.45
N GLY A 260 9.83 -2.83 -10.45
CA GLY A 260 9.76 -1.36 -10.43
C GLY A 260 8.96 -0.86 -9.24
N ASN A 261 7.73 -1.34 -9.04
CA ASN A 261 6.89 -0.93 -7.92
C ASN A 261 7.56 -1.19 -6.56
N THR A 262 8.18 -2.36 -6.38
CA THR A 262 8.91 -2.70 -5.14
C THR A 262 10.07 -1.73 -4.89
N VAL A 263 10.91 -1.49 -5.89
CA VAL A 263 12.06 -0.58 -5.77
C VAL A 263 11.62 0.85 -5.50
N GLY A 264 10.61 1.34 -6.23
CA GLY A 264 10.07 2.69 -6.07
C GLY A 264 9.48 2.92 -4.67
N GLY A 265 8.75 1.94 -4.14
CA GLY A 265 8.17 2.02 -2.80
C GLY A 265 9.24 2.02 -1.69
N VAL A 266 10.21 1.11 -1.77
CA VAL A 266 11.34 1.02 -0.82
C VAL A 266 12.20 2.29 -0.85
N PHE A 267 12.41 2.87 -2.04
CA PHE A 267 13.26 4.05 -2.22
C PHE A 267 12.77 5.25 -1.39
N LEU A 268 11.46 5.53 -1.38
CA LEU A 268 10.91 6.63 -0.59
C LEU A 268 11.18 6.42 0.91
N VAL A 269 10.98 5.21 1.42
CA VAL A 269 11.23 4.90 2.84
C VAL A 269 12.69 5.07 3.17
N ALA A 270 13.57 4.55 2.32
CA ALA A 270 15.01 4.66 2.54
C ALA A 270 15.44 6.13 2.64
N LEU A 271 14.89 6.99 1.78
CA LEU A 271 15.17 8.43 1.78
C LEU A 271 14.66 9.12 3.06
N VAL A 272 13.40 8.85 3.44
CA VAL A 272 12.79 9.42 4.65
C VAL A 272 13.52 8.91 5.90
N ASN A 273 13.77 7.61 5.99
CA ASN A 273 14.46 6.99 7.12
C ASN A 273 15.90 7.51 7.26
N TYR A 274 16.64 7.66 6.16
CA TYR A 274 17.98 8.27 6.19
C TYR A 274 17.95 9.67 6.82
N GLY A 275 16.96 10.50 6.47
CA GLY A 275 16.78 11.82 7.06
C GLY A 275 16.32 11.82 8.53
N GLN A 276 15.70 10.74 9.02
CA GLN A 276 15.21 10.63 10.40
C GLN A 276 16.19 9.93 11.35
N THR A 277 17.18 9.19 10.84
CA THR A 277 18.10 8.36 11.65
C THR A 277 18.96 9.18 12.63
N GLU A 278 19.02 10.51 12.48
CA GLU A 278 19.68 11.39 13.47
C GLU A 278 18.81 11.78 14.68
N GLN A 279 17.49 11.56 14.64
CA GLN A 279 16.57 12.06 15.68
C GLN A 279 15.84 10.93 16.40
N ARG A 280 16.50 10.43 17.46
CA ARG A 280 15.94 9.65 18.59
C ARG A 280 15.42 8.25 18.24
N ARG A 281 16.26 7.26 18.56
CA ARG A 281 15.89 5.84 18.69
C ARG A 281 14.80 5.68 19.75
N PHE A 282 13.78 4.87 19.48
CA PHE A 282 12.71 4.54 20.42
C PHE A 282 13.31 3.84 21.66
N PRO A 283 13.42 4.51 22.82
CA PRO A 283 14.15 3.95 23.97
C PRO A 283 13.49 2.69 24.55
N GLU A 284 12.21 2.49 24.23
CA GLU A 284 11.34 1.47 24.82
C GLU A 284 11.19 0.21 23.95
N VAL A 285 11.73 0.18 22.72
CA VAL A 285 11.55 -0.96 21.80
C VAL A 285 12.88 -1.67 21.57
N ARG A 286 12.90 -3.00 21.77
CA ARG A 286 14.07 -3.83 21.54
C ARG A 286 14.43 -3.83 20.05
N GLU A 287 15.62 -3.35 19.73
CA GLU A 287 16.21 -3.49 18.40
C GLU A 287 16.75 -4.91 18.17
N LEU A 288 16.51 -5.45 16.98
CA LEU A 288 17.06 -6.73 16.53
C LEU A 288 18.54 -6.56 16.15
N SER A 289 19.36 -7.55 16.48
CA SER A 289 20.72 -7.65 15.93
C SER A 289 20.68 -7.86 14.41
N ALA A 290 21.76 -7.53 13.69
CA ALA A 290 21.83 -7.73 12.24
C ALA A 290 21.52 -9.20 11.82
N ARG A 291 21.94 -10.17 12.63
CA ARG A 291 21.63 -11.59 12.40
C ARG A 291 20.14 -11.89 12.60
N GLU A 292 19.52 -11.29 13.61
CA GLU A 292 18.07 -11.44 13.85
C GLU A 292 17.25 -10.77 12.75
N VAL A 293 17.67 -9.59 12.27
CA VAL A 293 17.01 -8.94 11.13
C VAL A 293 17.02 -9.84 9.91
N LEU A 294 18.16 -10.49 9.60
CA LEU A 294 18.28 -11.29 8.38
C LEU A 294 17.63 -12.67 8.47
N PHE A 295 17.68 -13.33 9.64
CA PHE A 295 17.39 -14.76 9.74
C PHE A 295 16.37 -15.16 10.82
N SER A 296 15.84 -14.22 11.60
CA SER A 296 14.81 -14.55 12.58
C SER A 296 13.39 -14.39 12.02
N TRP A 297 12.41 -14.81 12.81
CA TRP A 297 10.98 -14.54 12.60
C TRP A 297 10.45 -13.53 13.63
N LYS A 298 11.35 -12.77 14.25
CA LYS A 298 11.00 -11.77 15.26
C LYS A 298 10.53 -10.50 14.56
N GLY A 299 9.54 -9.87 15.14
CA GLY A 299 9.12 -8.55 14.72
C GLY A 299 8.07 -8.00 15.66
N GLY A 300 8.01 -6.68 15.68
CA GLY A 300 7.00 -5.91 16.37
C GLY A 300 7.27 -5.60 17.83
N ARG A 301 6.46 -4.71 18.41
CA ARG A 301 6.52 -4.38 19.85
C ARG A 301 6.20 -5.62 20.69
N SER A 302 6.79 -5.72 21.88
CA SER A 302 6.51 -6.83 22.80
C SER A 302 5.01 -6.97 23.06
N HIS A 303 4.56 -8.21 23.25
CA HIS A 303 3.16 -8.64 23.49
C HIS A 303 2.37 -7.87 24.55
N THR A 304 2.98 -6.94 25.29
CA THR A 304 2.41 -6.14 26.38
C THR A 304 1.58 -4.94 25.92
N THR A 305 1.54 -4.62 24.61
CA THR A 305 0.67 -3.55 24.11
C THR A 305 -0.72 -4.14 23.83
N PRO A 306 -1.80 -3.65 24.48
CA PRO A 306 -3.15 -4.18 24.24
C PRO A 306 -3.51 -4.09 22.76
N ARG A 307 -3.84 -5.23 22.15
CA ARG A 307 -4.29 -5.29 20.76
C ARG A 307 -5.82 -5.33 20.72
N PRO A 308 -6.47 -4.72 19.72
CA PRO A 308 -7.94 -4.70 19.63
C PRO A 308 -8.63 -6.07 19.53
N TYR A 309 -7.88 -7.18 19.37
CA TYR A 309 -8.46 -8.52 19.08
C TYR A 309 -7.69 -9.72 19.67
N VAL A 310 -7.07 -9.58 20.84
CA VAL A 310 -6.62 -10.77 21.58
C VAL A 310 -7.57 -10.97 22.75
N GLU A 311 -8.65 -11.74 22.51
CA GLU A 311 -9.26 -12.48 23.62
C GLU A 311 -8.19 -13.48 24.09
N GLU A 312 -7.56 -13.17 25.22
CA GLU A 312 -6.85 -14.18 25.97
C GLU A 312 -7.88 -15.24 26.36
N ASN A 313 -7.86 -16.37 25.66
CA ASN A 313 -8.40 -17.61 26.22
C ASN A 313 -7.54 -17.95 27.44
N GLU A 314 -7.86 -17.36 28.58
CA GLU A 314 -7.44 -17.90 29.86
C GLU A 314 -7.96 -19.34 29.92
N PRO A 315 -7.09 -20.35 30.08
CA PRO A 315 -7.57 -21.67 30.45
C PRO A 315 -8.14 -21.53 31.85
N GLY A 316 -9.48 -21.49 31.93
CA GLY A 316 -10.21 -21.47 33.19
C GLY A 316 -9.69 -22.58 34.09
N THR A 317 -9.13 -22.18 35.22
CA THR A 317 -8.97 -23.04 36.37
C THR A 317 -10.35 -23.26 36.96
N ASP A 318 -10.93 -24.43 36.71
CA ASP A 318 -11.87 -25.14 37.58
C ASP A 318 -11.72 -26.65 37.37
#